data_AF-A0A2D5APC8-F1
#
_entry.id   AF-A0A2D5APC8-F1
#
_cell.length_a   1.000
_cell.length_b   1.000
_cell.length_c   1.000
_cell.angle_alpha   90.00
_cell.angle_beta   90.00
_cell.angle_gamma   90.00
#
_symmetry.space_group_name_H-M   'P 1'
#
loop_
_entity.id
_entity.type
_entity.pdbx_description
1 polymer ?
#
loop_
_entity_poly.entity_id
_entity_poly.type
_entity_poly.pdbx_seq_one_letter_code
_entity_poly.pdbx_strand_id
1 'polypeptide(L)'
;MADEEPPELMTVKETAAYLRIPLPTVYYLVQRGQLPAIQIGGRWRIKRSLLDRDILKTDEGGQPTVLVVDDDPALQTLFKQFLKKAGFGRIVVGTGAEALSYAEKQRFDLVFLDLKLPDIPGDELYEKLKGLYPDLPIVIITGYPDSEILTKILASGPVTVIKKPIEYDQLNRTVKILGHKGTEAG
;
A
#
# COMPACT_ATOMS: atom_id res chain seq x y z
N MET A 1 41.98 -11.18 5.56
CA MET A 1 41.25 -10.51 4.47
C MET A 1 39.92 -11.23 4.36
N ALA A 2 38.84 -10.61 4.84
CA ALA A 2 37.52 -11.16 4.62
C ALA A 2 37.17 -10.92 3.14
N ASP A 3 36.89 -12.00 2.41
CA ASP A 3 36.08 -11.93 1.21
C ASP A 3 34.70 -11.39 1.62
N GLU A 4 34.51 -10.08 1.56
CA GLU A 4 33.16 -9.53 1.46
C GLU A 4 32.70 -9.83 0.03
N GLU A 5 32.02 -10.96 -0.18
CA GLU A 5 31.15 -11.09 -1.35
C GLU A 5 30.33 -9.80 -1.45
N PRO A 6 30.27 -9.15 -2.62
CA PRO A 6 29.54 -7.90 -2.75
C PRO A 6 28.12 -8.16 -2.25
N PRO A 7 27.56 -7.30 -1.37
CA PRO A 7 26.22 -7.50 -0.86
C PRO A 7 25.30 -7.68 -2.07
N GLU A 8 24.50 -8.74 -2.09
CA GLU A 8 23.62 -9.04 -3.22
C GLU A 8 22.60 -7.90 -3.36
N LEU A 9 22.94 -6.91 -4.17
CA LEU A 9 22.20 -5.67 -4.35
C LEU A 9 21.14 -5.88 -5.41
N MET A 10 19.89 -5.87 -4.98
CA MET A 10 18.74 -6.06 -5.84
C MET A 10 18.31 -4.72 -6.44
N THR A 11 17.91 -4.73 -7.71
CA THR A 11 17.14 -3.64 -8.30
C THR A 11 15.75 -3.54 -7.67
N VAL A 12 15.07 -2.42 -7.89
CA VAL A 12 13.66 -2.25 -7.48
C VAL A 12 12.77 -3.35 -8.08
N LYS A 13 13.02 -3.76 -9.33
CA LYS A 13 12.27 -4.82 -10.02
C LYS A 13 12.50 -6.20 -9.41
N GLU A 14 13.76 -6.54 -9.10
CA GLU A 14 14.08 -7.80 -8.43
C GLU A 14 13.51 -7.82 -7.01
N THR A 15 13.57 -6.70 -6.31
CA THR A 15 12.99 -6.54 -4.96
C THR A 15 11.48 -6.76 -4.98
N ALA A 16 10.77 -6.21 -5.98
CA ALA A 16 9.34 -6.43 -6.17
C ALA A 16 9.03 -7.92 -6.36
N ALA A 17 9.79 -8.61 -7.21
CA ALA A 17 9.62 -10.04 -7.46
C ALA A 17 9.93 -10.89 -6.21
N TYR A 18 10.98 -10.53 -5.47
CA TYR A 18 11.41 -11.23 -4.26
C TYR A 18 10.40 -11.11 -3.12
N LEU A 19 9.96 -9.88 -2.82
CA LEU A 19 8.92 -9.61 -1.82
C LEU A 19 7.54 -10.08 -2.28
N ARG A 20 7.38 -10.37 -3.59
CA ARG A 20 6.12 -10.63 -4.28
C ARG A 20 5.11 -9.50 -4.03
N ILE A 21 5.55 -8.27 -4.26
CA ILE A 21 4.70 -7.07 -4.19
C ILE A 21 4.73 -6.30 -5.50
N PRO A 22 3.70 -5.47 -5.79
CA PRO A 22 3.71 -4.64 -6.97
C PRO A 22 4.91 -3.68 -6.99
N LEU A 23 5.52 -3.52 -8.15
CA LEU A 23 6.69 -2.64 -8.36
C LEU A 23 6.50 -1.20 -7.85
N PRO A 24 5.34 -0.54 -8.04
CA PRO A 24 5.08 0.78 -7.48
C PRO A 24 5.21 0.83 -5.95
N THR A 25 4.84 -0.25 -5.25
CA THR A 25 5.01 -0.39 -3.79
C THR A 25 6.47 -0.26 -3.38
N VAL A 26 7.38 -0.87 -4.14
CA VAL A 26 8.82 -0.79 -3.82
C VAL A 26 9.32 0.65 -4.00
N TYR A 27 8.92 1.33 -5.07
CA TYR A 27 9.25 2.74 -5.27
C TYR A 27 8.72 3.62 -4.14
N TYR A 28 7.47 3.40 -3.73
CA TYR A 28 6.86 4.09 -2.61
C TYR A 28 7.71 3.95 -1.34
N LEU A 29 8.04 2.71 -0.95
CA LEU A 29 8.80 2.49 0.29
C LEU A 29 10.21 3.08 0.23
N VAL A 30 10.88 3.00 -0.92
CA VAL A 30 12.21 3.59 -1.13
C VAL A 30 12.17 5.12 -1.01
N GLN A 31 11.19 5.77 -1.63
CA GLN A 31 11.02 7.23 -1.56
C GLN A 31 10.73 7.74 -0.14
N ARG A 32 10.22 6.85 0.72
CA ARG A 32 9.85 7.15 2.11
C ARG A 32 10.89 6.73 3.13
N GLY A 33 12.04 6.19 2.71
CA GLY A 33 13.07 5.66 3.61
C GLY A 33 12.70 4.34 4.29
N GLN A 34 11.51 3.79 4.03
CA GLN A 34 11.00 2.55 4.63
C GLN A 34 11.63 1.28 4.03
N LEU A 35 12.38 1.42 2.92
CA LEU A 35 13.28 0.40 2.43
C LEU A 35 14.72 0.93 2.43
N PRO A 36 15.68 0.17 2.99
CA PRO A 36 17.07 0.58 3.02
C PRO A 36 17.68 0.45 1.62
N ALA A 37 17.58 1.54 0.87
CA ALA A 37 18.01 1.64 -0.52
C ALA A 37 19.13 2.67 -0.69
N ILE A 38 20.07 2.35 -1.57
CA ILE A 38 21.18 3.23 -1.95
C ILE A 38 21.10 3.53 -3.45
N GLN A 39 21.60 4.69 -3.87
CA GLN A 39 21.70 5.04 -5.29
C GLN A 39 23.07 4.64 -5.83
N ILE A 40 23.09 3.82 -6.88
CA ILE A 40 24.30 3.46 -7.62
C ILE A 40 24.04 3.71 -9.10
N GLY A 41 24.83 4.62 -9.70
CA GLY A 41 24.66 5.02 -11.10
C GLY A 41 23.26 5.57 -11.41
N GLY A 42 22.69 6.38 -10.49
CA GLY A 42 21.36 6.97 -10.65
C GLY A 42 20.19 5.99 -10.52
N ARG A 43 20.43 4.75 -10.06
CA ARG A 43 19.39 3.74 -9.88
C ARG A 43 19.39 3.22 -8.45
N TRP A 44 18.20 3.01 -7.89
CA TRP A 44 18.04 2.41 -6.57
C TRP A 44 18.52 0.96 -6.52
N ARG A 45 19.21 0.61 -5.44
CA ARG A 45 19.65 -0.74 -5.09
C ARG A 45 19.31 -1.03 -3.64
N ILE A 46 18.83 -2.24 -3.39
CA ILE A 46 18.32 -2.68 -2.10
C ILE A 46 19.10 -3.92 -1.68
N LYS A 47 19.66 -3.91 -0.47
CA LYS A 47 20.42 -5.05 0.05
C LYS A 47 19.45 -6.14 0.51
N ARG A 48 19.49 -7.32 -0.13
CA ARG A 48 18.56 -8.43 0.16
C ARG A 48 18.49 -8.76 1.65
N SER A 49 19.64 -8.85 2.31
CA SER A 49 19.75 -9.26 3.72
C SER A 49 19.05 -8.33 4.73
N LEU A 50 18.71 -7.10 4.33
CA LEU A 50 17.99 -6.15 5.19
C LEU A 50 16.47 -6.34 5.09
N LEU A 51 15.97 -6.90 3.99
CA LEU A 51 14.54 -7.13 3.77
C LEU A 51 13.97 -8.16 4.74
N ASP A 52 14.75 -9.20 5.05
CA ASP A 52 14.38 -10.25 5.99
C ASP A 52 14.34 -9.76 7.45
N ARG A 53 15.04 -8.67 7.78
CA ARG A 53 15.15 -8.13 9.14
C ARG A 53 14.21 -6.97 9.44
N ASP A 54 13.95 -6.10 8.47
CA ASP A 54 13.37 -4.77 8.74
C ASP A 54 11.93 -4.61 8.22
N ILE A 55 11.52 -5.29 7.14
CA ILE A 55 10.16 -5.13 6.56
C ILE A 55 9.08 -5.86 7.38
N LEU A 56 9.46 -6.92 8.09
CA LEU A 56 8.51 -7.82 8.77
C LEU A 56 8.41 -7.58 10.27
N LYS A 57 9.21 -6.67 10.84
CA LYS A 57 9.09 -6.34 12.26
C LYS A 57 7.81 -5.56 12.49
N THR A 58 6.88 -6.24 13.15
CA THR A 58 5.65 -5.67 13.68
C THR A 58 6.03 -4.49 14.60
N ASP A 59 5.57 -3.28 14.28
CA ASP A 59 5.71 -2.15 15.21
C ASP A 59 5.03 -2.50 16.54
N GLU A 60 5.66 -2.15 17.66
CA GLU A 60 5.07 -2.23 19.00
C GLU A 60 4.06 -1.09 19.27
N GLY A 61 3.71 -0.31 18.25
CA GLY A 61 2.85 0.88 18.34
C GLY A 61 1.45 0.66 17.80
N GLY A 62 0.50 0.32 18.67
CA GLY A 62 -0.94 0.33 18.36
C GLY A 62 -1.40 -0.64 17.25
N GLN A 63 -2.71 -0.81 17.11
CA GLN A 63 -3.27 -1.63 16.04
C GLN A 63 -3.41 -0.76 14.77
N PRO A 64 -2.68 -1.01 13.68
CA PRO A 64 -2.77 -0.13 12.50
C PRO A 64 -4.17 -0.18 11.90
N THR A 65 -4.63 0.96 11.39
CA THR A 65 -6.02 1.15 10.95
C THR A 65 -6.13 1.26 9.43
N VAL A 66 -6.98 0.43 8.85
CA VAL A 66 -7.20 0.36 7.40
C VAL A 66 -8.60 0.86 7.04
N LEU A 67 -8.68 1.77 6.09
CA LEU A 67 -9.94 2.14 5.44
C LEU A 67 -10.13 1.31 4.17
N VAL A 68 -11.32 0.76 3.98
CA VAL A 68 -11.70 0.05 2.74
C VAL A 68 -12.95 0.73 2.18
N VAL A 69 -12.89 1.12 0.91
CA VAL A 69 -13.97 1.79 0.19
C VAL A 69 -14.33 0.93 -1.02
N ASP A 70 -15.43 0.21 -0.94
CA ASP A 70 -15.90 -0.71 -1.98
C ASP A 70 -17.41 -0.91 -1.82
N ASP A 71 -18.19 -0.75 -2.89
CA ASP A 71 -19.65 -0.85 -2.85
C ASP A 71 -20.16 -2.30 -2.89
N ASP A 72 -19.29 -3.28 -3.17
CA ASP A 72 -19.63 -4.71 -3.16
C ASP A 72 -19.70 -5.27 -1.73
N PRO A 73 -20.89 -5.68 -1.24
CA PRO A 73 -21.06 -6.22 0.10
C PRO A 73 -20.25 -7.50 0.37
N ALA A 74 -19.97 -8.30 -0.67
CA ALA A 74 -19.17 -9.52 -0.53
C ALA A 74 -17.70 -9.18 -0.27
N LEU A 75 -17.14 -8.20 -1.00
CA LEU A 75 -15.79 -7.71 -0.76
C LEU A 75 -15.69 -7.00 0.59
N GLN A 76 -16.66 -6.17 0.97
CA GLN A 76 -16.68 -5.57 2.30
C GLN A 76 -16.62 -6.64 3.40
N THR A 77 -17.38 -7.73 3.26
CA THR A 77 -17.38 -8.84 4.22
C THR A 77 -16.02 -9.55 4.26
N LEU A 78 -15.45 -9.82 3.09
CA LEU A 78 -14.11 -10.42 2.96
C LEU A 78 -13.06 -9.56 3.68
N PHE A 79 -13.00 -8.26 3.39
CA PHE A 79 -12.08 -7.32 4.02
C PHE A 79 -12.28 -7.24 5.53
N LYS A 80 -13.54 -7.20 6.00
CA LYS A 80 -13.86 -7.21 7.43
C LYS A 80 -13.27 -8.44 8.12
N GLN A 81 -13.40 -9.63 7.53
CA GLN A 81 -12.88 -10.85 8.13
C GLN A 81 -11.35 -10.94 8.03
N PHE A 82 -10.80 -10.59 6.87
CA PHE A 82 -9.37 -10.66 6.59
C PHE A 82 -8.56 -9.72 7.49
N LEU A 83 -8.91 -8.42 7.52
CA LEU A 83 -8.19 -7.41 8.31
C LEU A 83 -8.27 -7.72 9.81
N LYS A 84 -9.43 -8.21 10.28
CA LYS A 84 -9.58 -8.67 11.67
C LYS A 84 -8.60 -9.80 12.00
N LYS A 85 -8.51 -10.82 11.16
CA LYS A 85 -7.59 -11.97 11.34
C LYS A 85 -6.13 -11.54 11.26
N ALA A 86 -5.82 -10.57 10.41
CA ALA A 86 -4.49 -10.01 10.26
C ALA A 86 -4.10 -9.03 11.39
N GLY A 87 -5.00 -8.76 12.34
CA GLY A 87 -4.70 -7.91 13.49
C GLY A 87 -4.77 -6.42 13.21
N PHE A 88 -5.55 -5.97 12.22
CA PHE A 88 -5.73 -4.55 11.90
C PHE A 88 -7.06 -4.01 12.43
N GLY A 89 -7.03 -2.75 12.89
CA GLY A 89 -8.22 -1.92 13.00
C GLY A 89 -8.77 -1.66 11.60
N ARG A 90 -10.09 -1.58 11.44
CA ARG A 90 -10.68 -1.43 10.10
C ARG A 90 -11.96 -0.62 10.11
N ILE A 91 -12.09 0.22 9.10
CA ILE A 91 -13.34 0.87 8.72
C ILE A 91 -13.62 0.47 7.28
N VAL A 92 -14.82 -0.01 7.02
CA VAL A 92 -15.22 -0.51 5.70
C VAL A 92 -16.54 0.15 5.35
N VAL A 93 -16.54 0.91 4.25
CA VAL A 93 -17.63 1.77 3.80
C VAL A 93 -17.95 1.52 2.33
N GLY A 94 -19.17 1.84 1.91
CA GLY A 94 -19.64 1.57 0.54
C GLY A 94 -19.63 2.79 -0.38
N THR A 95 -19.30 3.97 0.14
CA THR A 95 -19.43 5.23 -0.58
C THR A 95 -18.22 6.14 -0.34
N GLY A 96 -17.93 7.01 -1.30
CA GLY A 96 -16.86 7.98 -1.18
C GLY A 96 -17.16 9.05 -0.11
N ALA A 97 -18.42 9.44 0.04
CA ALA A 97 -18.85 10.39 1.06
C ALA A 97 -18.60 9.86 2.49
N GLU A 98 -18.93 8.59 2.75
CA GLU A 98 -18.61 7.97 4.05
C GLU A 98 -17.10 7.89 4.28
N ALA A 99 -16.34 7.52 3.24
CA ALA A 99 -14.88 7.43 3.32
C ALA A 99 -14.25 8.77 3.74
N LEU A 100 -14.67 9.87 3.11
CA LEU A 100 -14.22 11.21 3.47
C LEU A 100 -14.63 11.60 4.89
N SER A 101 -15.88 11.32 5.31
CA SER A 101 -16.33 11.62 6.66
C SER A 101 -15.49 10.94 7.74
N TYR A 102 -15.03 9.71 7.49
CA TYR A 102 -14.10 9.03 8.40
C TYR A 102 -12.68 9.57 8.32
N ALA A 103 -12.17 9.86 7.11
CA ALA A 103 -10.82 10.40 6.92
C ALA A 103 -10.64 11.79 7.55
N GLU A 104 -11.69 12.61 7.59
CA GLU A 104 -11.69 13.90 8.29
C GLU A 104 -11.64 13.75 9.82
N LYS A 105 -12.17 12.65 10.37
CA LYS A 105 -12.22 12.40 11.81
C LYS A 105 -10.98 11.70 12.35
N GLN A 106 -10.33 10.87 11.53
CA GLN A 106 -9.13 10.15 11.91
C GLN A 106 -8.24 9.89 10.70
N ARG A 107 -6.94 9.81 10.95
CA ARG A 107 -5.99 9.36 9.94
C ARG A 107 -5.94 7.84 9.90
N PHE A 108 -5.89 7.28 8.69
CA PHE A 108 -5.67 5.86 8.46
C PHE A 108 -4.20 5.58 8.10
N ASP A 109 -3.77 4.35 8.31
CA ASP A 109 -2.43 3.88 7.94
C ASP A 109 -2.41 3.34 6.51
N LEU A 110 -3.53 2.85 5.99
CA LEU A 110 -3.68 2.37 4.63
C LEU A 110 -5.13 2.52 4.14
N VAL A 111 -5.31 2.86 2.87
CA VAL A 111 -6.62 2.82 2.20
C VAL A 111 -6.61 1.80 1.06
N PHE A 112 -7.65 0.96 1.01
CA PHE A 112 -8.03 0.22 -0.19
C PHE A 112 -9.21 0.91 -0.85
N LEU A 113 -9.07 1.28 -2.12
CA LEU A 113 -10.02 2.10 -2.84
C LEU A 113 -10.49 1.42 -4.14
N ASP A 114 -11.79 1.15 -4.27
CA ASP A 114 -12.40 0.89 -5.57
C ASP A 114 -12.53 2.20 -6.36
N LEU A 115 -12.31 2.10 -7.68
CA LEU A 115 -12.50 3.21 -8.61
C LEU A 115 -13.95 3.41 -9.01
N LYS A 116 -14.78 2.37 -8.90
CA LYS A 116 -16.20 2.43 -9.23
C LYS A 116 -16.99 2.50 -7.92
N LEU A 117 -17.46 3.70 -7.59
CA LEU A 117 -18.32 3.94 -6.43
C LEU A 117 -19.65 4.55 -6.90
N PRO A 118 -20.73 4.41 -6.11
CA PRO A 118 -22.06 4.87 -6.50
C PRO A 118 -22.23 6.40 -6.46
N ASP A 119 -21.35 7.13 -5.78
CA ASP A 119 -21.54 8.54 -5.44
C ASP A 119 -20.43 9.49 -5.93
N ILE A 120 -19.16 9.09 -5.83
CA ILE A 120 -18.00 9.93 -6.20
C ILE A 120 -17.07 9.13 -7.12
N PRO A 121 -16.54 9.72 -8.22
CA PRO A 121 -15.50 9.09 -9.03
C PRO A 121 -14.24 8.74 -8.20
N GLY A 122 -13.66 7.57 -8.43
CA GLY A 122 -12.51 7.11 -7.63
C GLY A 122 -11.25 7.98 -7.73
N ASP A 123 -11.02 8.64 -8.88
CA ASP A 123 -9.94 9.61 -9.07
C ASP A 123 -10.15 10.86 -8.20
N GLU A 124 -11.39 11.37 -8.14
CA GLU A 124 -11.71 12.51 -7.28
C GLU A 124 -11.55 12.17 -5.80
N LEU A 125 -12.01 10.98 -5.37
CA LEU A 125 -11.82 10.52 -4.00
C LEU A 125 -10.35 10.33 -3.65
N TYR A 126 -9.55 9.76 -4.56
CA TYR A 126 -8.11 9.63 -4.40
C TYR A 126 -7.44 10.99 -4.15
N GLU A 127 -7.74 12.00 -4.98
CA GLU A 127 -7.19 13.35 -4.83
C GLU A 127 -7.61 14.00 -3.50
N LYS A 128 -8.87 13.85 -3.08
CA LYS A 128 -9.33 14.38 -1.79
C LYS A 128 -8.62 13.72 -0.60
N LEU A 129 -8.45 12.40 -0.62
CA LEU A 129 -7.72 11.67 0.42
C LEU A 129 -6.24 12.07 0.47
N LYS A 130 -5.61 12.25 -0.69
CA LYS A 130 -4.24 12.76 -0.80
C LYS A 130 -4.10 14.22 -0.37
N GLY A 131 -5.12 15.05 -0.62
CA GLY A 131 -5.18 16.43 -0.14
C GLY A 131 -5.22 16.52 1.39
N LEU A 132 -5.98 15.63 2.05
CA LEU A 132 -6.01 15.54 3.52
C LEU A 132 -4.69 14.98 4.07
N TYR A 133 -4.16 13.94 3.44
CA TYR A 133 -2.98 13.23 3.90
C TYR A 133 -2.07 12.86 2.71
N PRO A 134 -1.11 13.73 2.33
CA PRO A 134 -0.25 13.50 1.15
C PRO A 134 0.48 12.14 1.18
N ASP A 135 0.88 11.74 2.38
CA ASP A 135 1.67 10.55 2.65
C ASP A 135 0.84 9.26 2.81
N LEU A 136 -0.50 9.36 2.80
CA LEU A 136 -1.39 8.23 3.00
C LEU A 136 -1.17 7.16 1.92
N PRO A 137 -0.80 5.92 2.28
CA PRO A 137 -0.78 4.81 1.33
C PRO A 137 -2.20 4.55 0.83
N ILE A 138 -2.38 4.60 -0.49
CA ILE A 138 -3.64 4.23 -1.14
C ILE A 138 -3.34 3.13 -2.16
N VAL A 139 -4.02 2.01 -2.00
CA VAL A 139 -3.98 0.88 -2.92
C VAL A 139 -5.29 0.84 -3.69
N ILE A 140 -5.20 0.95 -5.01
CA ILE A 140 -6.36 0.87 -5.88
C ILE A 140 -6.72 -0.59 -6.09
N ILE A 141 -7.99 -0.93 -5.92
CA ILE A 141 -8.53 -2.25 -6.20
C ILE A 141 -9.59 -2.11 -7.28
N THR A 142 -9.35 -2.64 -8.48
CA THR A 142 -10.31 -2.47 -9.58
C THR A 142 -10.46 -3.70 -10.45
N GLY A 143 -11.68 -3.91 -10.95
CA GLY A 143 -11.97 -4.85 -12.03
C GLY A 143 -11.66 -4.28 -13.43
N TYR A 144 -11.38 -2.98 -13.54
CA TYR A 144 -11.21 -2.26 -14.81
C TYR A 144 -9.85 -1.54 -14.86
N PRO A 145 -8.75 -2.28 -15.05
CA PRO A 145 -7.40 -1.73 -15.04
C PRO A 145 -7.06 -0.83 -16.24
N ASP A 146 -7.90 -0.80 -17.27
CA ASP A 146 -7.69 0.03 -18.47
C ASP A 146 -8.59 1.28 -18.48
N SER A 147 -9.13 1.67 -17.32
CA SER A 147 -10.03 2.83 -17.21
C SER A 147 -9.28 4.16 -17.28
N GLU A 148 -9.94 5.18 -17.85
CA GLU A 148 -9.44 6.56 -17.83
C GLU A 148 -9.25 7.09 -16.40
N ILE A 149 -10.10 6.65 -15.46
CA ILE A 149 -9.98 6.95 -14.02
C ILE A 149 -8.63 6.49 -13.49
N LEU A 150 -8.23 5.25 -13.75
CA LEU A 150 -6.93 4.75 -13.30
C LEU A 150 -5.78 5.52 -13.99
N THR A 151 -5.93 5.82 -15.28
CA THR A 151 -4.92 6.59 -16.03
C THR A 151 -4.64 7.95 -15.38
N LYS A 152 -5.68 8.66 -14.93
CA LYS A 152 -5.52 9.94 -14.23
C LYS A 152 -4.76 9.78 -12.90
N ILE A 153 -5.11 8.75 -12.12
CA ILE A 153 -4.43 8.46 -10.85
C ILE A 153 -2.95 8.14 -11.10
N LEU A 154 -2.64 7.32 -12.10
CA LEU A 154 -1.26 6.97 -12.44
C LEU A 154 -0.43 8.17 -12.92
N ALA A 155 -1.07 9.21 -13.47
CA ALA A 155 -0.39 10.45 -13.84
C ALA A 155 0.08 11.26 -12.62
N SER A 156 -0.52 11.04 -11.43
CA SER A 156 -0.09 11.68 -10.18
C SER A 156 1.20 11.08 -9.59
N GLY A 157 1.57 9.87 -9.99
CA GLY A 157 2.79 9.20 -9.53
C GLY A 157 2.64 7.67 -9.41
N PRO A 158 3.66 7.00 -8.84
CA PRO A 158 3.60 5.56 -8.59
C PRO A 158 2.47 5.21 -7.61
N VAL A 159 1.51 4.43 -8.09
CA VAL A 159 0.38 3.94 -7.28
C VAL A 159 0.31 2.42 -7.37
N THR A 160 0.00 1.79 -6.24
CA THR A 160 -0.17 0.34 -6.16
C THR A 160 -1.56 -0.03 -6.62
N VAL A 161 -1.65 -0.92 -7.61
CA VAL A 161 -2.91 -1.40 -8.17
C VAL A 161 -3.01 -2.92 -7.99
N ILE A 162 -4.14 -3.37 -7.46
CA ILE A 162 -4.52 -4.78 -7.34
C ILE A 162 -5.74 -5.00 -8.24
N LYS A 163 -5.63 -5.96 -9.16
CA LYS A 163 -6.72 -6.30 -10.07
C LYS A 163 -7.68 -7.26 -9.38
N LYS A 164 -8.99 -7.07 -9.55
CA LYS A 164 -10.00 -8.07 -9.16
C LYS A 164 -10.00 -9.25 -10.17
N PRO A 165 -10.18 -10.51 -9.74
CA PRO A 165 -10.44 -10.96 -8.37
C PRO A 165 -9.21 -10.89 -7.46
N ILE A 166 -9.41 -10.51 -6.21
CA ILE A 166 -8.32 -10.32 -5.24
C ILE A 166 -7.86 -11.67 -4.70
N GLU A 167 -6.57 -11.95 -4.82
CA GLU A 167 -5.94 -13.11 -4.19
C GLU A 167 -5.59 -12.82 -2.72
N TYR A 168 -5.90 -13.77 -1.83
CA TYR A 168 -5.67 -13.63 -0.39
C TYR A 168 -4.20 -13.32 -0.06
N ASP A 169 -3.26 -14.00 -0.71
CA ASP A 169 -1.83 -13.82 -0.48
C ASP A 169 -1.33 -12.43 -0.87
N GLN A 170 -1.86 -11.88 -1.97
CA GLN A 170 -1.53 -10.53 -2.41
C GLN A 170 -2.03 -9.49 -1.40
N LEU A 171 -3.23 -9.69 -0.87
CA LEU A 171 -3.81 -8.81 0.13
C LEU A 171 -3.02 -8.87 1.45
N ASN A 172 -2.72 -10.08 1.94
CA ASN A 172 -1.93 -10.29 3.16
C ASN A 172 -0.57 -9.61 3.11
N ARG A 173 0.16 -9.73 1.99
CA ARG A 173 1.46 -9.06 1.82
C ARG A 173 1.32 -7.54 1.79
N THR A 174 0.34 -7.03 1.05
CA THR A 174 0.12 -5.58 0.90
C THR A 174 -0.13 -4.93 2.26
N VAL A 175 -1.01 -5.51 3.08
CA VAL A 175 -1.29 -4.94 4.41
C VAL A 175 -0.10 -5.10 5.36
N LYS A 176 0.63 -6.22 5.32
CA LYS A 176 1.83 -6.36 6.15
C LYS A 176 2.88 -5.30 5.87
N ILE A 177 3.07 -4.96 4.59
CA ILE A 177 4.14 -4.06 4.13
C ILE A 177 3.74 -2.59 4.21
N LEU A 178 2.49 -2.24 3.86
CA LEU A 178 2.03 -0.86 3.84
C LEU A 178 1.28 -0.44 5.10
N GLY A 179 0.72 -1.41 5.83
CA GLY A 179 -0.14 -1.15 6.99
C GLY A 179 0.62 -1.06 8.30
N HIS A 180 1.85 -1.57 8.41
CA HIS A 180 2.71 -1.35 9.58
C HIS A 180 3.66 -0.20 9.26
N LYS A 181 3.86 0.71 10.22
CA LYS A 181 4.54 1.95 9.92
C LYS A 181 6.05 1.84 9.78
N GLY A 182 6.81 0.94 10.38
CA GLY A 182 8.26 1.11 10.41
C GLY A 182 8.62 2.41 11.12
N THR A 183 8.45 2.39 12.45
CA THR A 183 8.90 3.50 13.29
C THR A 183 10.42 3.61 13.16
N GLU A 184 10.90 4.64 12.46
CA GLU A 184 12.27 5.12 12.67
C GLU A 184 12.32 5.68 14.10
N ALA A 185 12.85 4.89 15.04
CA ALA A 185 13.31 5.40 16.31
C ALA A 185 14.57 6.25 16.04
N GLY A 186 14.51 7.52 16.45
CA GLY A 186 15.67 8.41 16.48
C GLY A 186 16.70 8.03 17.53
#